data_AF-A0A2P7BEU4-F1
#
_entry.id   AF-A0A2P7BEU4-F1
#
_cell.length_a   1.000
_cell.length_b   1.000
_cell.length_c   1.000
_cell.angle_alpha   90.00
_cell.angle_beta   90.00
_cell.angle_gamma   90.00
#
_symmetry.space_group_name_H-M   'P 1'
#
loop_
_entity.id
_entity.type
_entity.pdbx_description
1 polymer ?
#
loop_
_entity_poly.entity_id
_entity_poly.type
_entity_poly.pdbx_seq_one_letter_code
_entity_poly.pdbx_strand_id
1 'polypeptide(L)'
;MARYFLTAYRSPAVSLVHPFFGETIMAKTSVHLDFKTAFKMEPDPKEALVFKIRPRKGISASDAVRTMRRITLAEQLVTTMSAGGRIKILAEGDSWVNLLWPESSALGYEMTFVNALAKDMAKYDTLNIGFPGDTFAEITKNPPQYKQPISGGQRQFFIFSGGGNDFLGGGSLVKYVKRFSQGGGSSNPRDYIKDNEFKAILNRLKIGYRQMVRNVDVWSSGYTHVLLQGYDYAHPRNNGPWLGKPFKALGYAWDSNIAKEIVKYSVDRFYEMLGGVADSSAKVHLVDARNCCQGNWHDELHPNEKASKKIAKKFDAAIDQILAVS
;
A
#
# COMPACT_ATOMS: atom_id res chain seq x y z
N MET A 1 -6.14 42.01 -16.57
CA MET A 1 -6.78 41.83 -15.25
C MET A 1 -8.28 41.74 -15.45
N ALA A 2 -8.86 40.54 -15.46
CA ALA A 2 -10.30 40.37 -15.51
C ALA A 2 -10.69 39.36 -14.42
N ARG A 3 -11.37 39.85 -13.38
CA ARG A 3 -11.95 39.04 -12.30
C ARG A 3 -13.33 38.58 -12.75
N TYR A 4 -13.54 37.28 -12.87
CA TYR A 4 -14.87 36.71 -12.99
C TYR A 4 -15.45 36.47 -11.59
N PHE A 5 -16.65 37.01 -11.36
CA PHE A 5 -17.51 36.68 -10.23
C PHE A 5 -18.16 35.32 -10.49
N LEU A 6 -18.18 34.44 -9.48
CA LEU A 6 -19.00 33.23 -9.46
C LEU A 6 -19.84 33.23 -8.18
N THR A 7 -21.14 33.34 -8.40
CA THR A 7 -22.25 33.29 -7.44
C THR A 7 -22.25 31.99 -6.63
N ALA A 8 -22.46 32.12 -5.32
CA ALA A 8 -22.54 31.02 -4.38
C ALA A 8 -23.80 30.15 -4.60
N TYR A 9 -23.62 28.93 -5.08
CA TYR A 9 -24.64 27.89 -5.03
C TYR A 9 -24.56 27.20 -3.66
N ARG A 10 -25.55 27.43 -2.79
CA ARG A 10 -25.67 26.71 -1.51
C ARG A 10 -26.27 25.33 -1.77
N SER A 11 -25.48 24.28 -1.64
CA SER A 11 -25.97 22.89 -1.56
C SER A 11 -26.50 22.60 -0.14
N PRO A 12 -27.54 21.77 0.05
CA PRO A 12 -28.07 21.46 1.37
C PRO A 12 -27.08 20.60 2.17
N ALA A 13 -26.91 20.93 3.46
CA ALA A 13 -26.05 20.20 4.38
C ALA A 13 -26.55 18.76 4.57
N VAL A 14 -25.76 17.77 4.14
CA VAL A 14 -25.98 16.36 4.49
C VAL A 14 -25.26 16.11 5.82
N SER A 15 -26.03 15.81 6.86
CA SER A 15 -25.49 15.39 8.16
C SER A 15 -25.13 13.91 8.09
N LEU A 16 -23.84 13.59 8.15
CA LEU A 16 -23.36 12.21 8.27
C LEU A 16 -23.03 11.93 9.74
N VAL A 17 -23.96 11.29 10.46
CA VAL A 17 -23.69 10.71 11.77
C VAL A 17 -22.95 9.39 11.54
N HIS A 18 -21.63 9.37 11.76
CA HIS A 18 -20.83 8.17 11.59
C HIS A 18 -20.83 7.34 12.89
N PRO A 19 -21.28 6.07 12.87
CA PRO A 19 -21.59 5.29 14.08
C PRO A 19 -20.38 4.84 14.92
N PHE A 20 -19.18 5.32 14.60
CA PHE A 20 -17.96 5.07 15.39
C PHE A 20 -17.57 6.23 16.31
N PHE A 21 -18.17 7.42 16.15
CA PHE A 21 -17.55 8.63 16.68
C PHE A 21 -18.35 9.42 17.70
N GLY A 22 -19.59 9.07 18.05
CA GLY A 22 -20.35 9.73 19.12
C GLY A 22 -20.54 11.25 19.00
N GLU A 23 -19.96 11.88 17.98
CA GLU A 23 -19.96 13.31 17.72
C GLU A 23 -20.38 13.56 16.28
N THR A 24 -21.31 14.48 16.14
CA THR A 24 -21.76 15.02 14.85
C THR A 24 -20.58 15.75 14.21
N ILE A 25 -20.02 15.19 13.14
CA ILE A 25 -19.15 15.97 12.25
C ILE A 25 -20.06 16.91 11.47
N MET A 26 -20.36 18.05 12.08
CA MET A 26 -21.02 19.16 11.40
C MET A 26 -20.11 19.60 10.26
N ALA A 27 -20.59 19.47 9.03
CA ALA A 27 -19.98 20.05 7.83
C ALA A 27 -20.05 21.61 7.82
N LYS A 28 -19.78 22.24 8.98
CA LYS A 28 -19.80 23.70 9.19
C LYS A 28 -18.47 24.29 9.64
N THR A 29 -17.44 23.49 9.78
CA THR A 29 -16.07 23.98 9.85
C THR A 29 -15.25 23.14 8.89
N SER A 30 -14.90 23.75 7.76
CA SER A 30 -13.74 23.37 6.97
C SER A 30 -12.53 23.37 7.91
N VAL A 31 -12.29 22.26 8.59
CA VAL A 31 -10.97 21.93 9.11
C VAL A 31 -10.14 21.53 7.89
N HIS A 32 -9.87 22.52 7.04
CA HIS A 32 -8.65 22.53 6.24
C HIS A 32 -7.52 22.68 7.27
N LEU A 33 -7.22 21.57 7.97
CA LEU A 33 -5.91 21.44 8.57
C LEU A 33 -4.99 21.36 7.35
N ASP A 34 -4.43 22.49 6.93
CA ASP A 34 -3.43 22.49 5.86
C ASP A 34 -2.35 21.52 6.33
N PHE A 35 -2.17 20.44 5.57
CA PHE A 35 -1.20 19.38 5.81
C PHE A 35 0.19 19.97 6.15
N LYS A 36 0.54 21.09 5.50
CA LYS A 36 1.80 21.82 5.72
C LYS A 36 1.84 22.60 7.02
N THR A 37 0.70 22.95 7.61
CA THR A 37 0.61 23.72 8.86
C THR A 37 0.65 22.83 10.10
N ALA A 38 0.06 21.63 10.04
CA ALA A 38 -0.06 20.75 11.20
C ALA A 38 1.13 19.78 11.40
N PHE A 39 1.76 19.35 10.30
CA PHE A 39 2.77 18.29 10.32
C PHE A 39 4.05 18.67 9.58
N LYS A 40 5.16 18.06 9.99
CA LYS A 40 6.43 18.06 9.27
C LYS A 40 6.76 16.62 8.89
N MET A 41 6.87 16.35 7.60
CA MET A 41 7.43 15.08 7.10
C MET A 41 8.94 15.22 6.99
N GLU A 42 9.65 14.27 7.57
CA GLU A 42 11.11 14.15 7.45
C GLU A 42 11.44 12.74 6.97
N PRO A 43 12.35 12.55 5.99
CA PRO A 43 12.78 11.20 5.59
C PRO A 43 13.30 10.42 6.80
N ASP A 44 12.85 9.17 6.98
CA ASP A 44 13.38 8.29 8.03
C ASP A 44 13.81 6.93 7.47
N PRO A 45 15.13 6.66 7.38
CA PRO A 45 15.61 5.39 6.86
C PRO A 45 15.44 4.20 7.82
N LYS A 46 15.04 4.42 9.09
CA LYS A 46 14.92 3.34 10.09
C LYS A 46 13.51 2.75 10.17
N GLU A 47 12.52 3.50 9.72
CA GLU A 47 11.15 3.03 9.62
C GLU A 47 10.91 2.59 8.16
N ALA A 48 10.10 1.56 7.95
CA ALA A 48 9.55 1.33 6.61
C ALA A 48 8.59 2.46 6.18
N LEU A 49 8.21 3.30 7.15
CA LEU A 49 7.73 4.64 6.90
C LEU A 49 8.84 5.41 6.21
N VAL A 50 8.63 5.61 4.92
CA VAL A 50 9.34 6.54 4.07
C VAL A 50 9.55 7.92 4.75
N PHE A 51 8.71 8.27 5.74
CA PHE A 51 8.78 9.50 6.53
C PHE A 51 8.54 9.30 8.02
N LYS A 52 9.28 10.05 8.85
CA LYS A 52 8.85 10.47 10.18
C LYS A 52 7.85 11.61 10.06
N ILE A 53 6.67 11.43 10.62
CA ILE A 53 5.68 12.49 10.77
C ILE A 53 5.86 13.12 12.16
N ARG A 54 6.37 14.35 12.19
CA ARG A 54 6.52 15.14 13.42
C ARG A 54 5.41 16.18 13.52
N PRO A 55 4.68 16.25 14.64
CA PRO A 55 3.75 17.34 14.89
C PRO A 55 4.52 18.64 15.14
N ARG A 56 3.99 19.78 14.68
CA ARG A 56 4.67 21.08 14.86
C ARG A 56 4.51 21.71 16.27
N LYS A 57 3.57 21.22 17.13
CA LYS A 57 3.49 21.47 18.60
C LYS A 57 2.41 20.59 19.26
N GLY A 58 2.64 20.12 20.50
CA GLY A 58 1.59 19.68 21.45
C GLY A 58 0.84 18.35 21.20
N ILE A 59 1.18 17.59 20.15
CA ILE A 59 0.52 16.33 19.78
C ILE A 59 1.57 15.21 19.78
N SER A 60 1.21 13.96 20.11
CA SER A 60 2.14 12.83 20.01
C SER A 60 2.32 12.37 18.55
N ALA A 61 3.41 11.67 18.23
CA ALA A 61 3.65 11.18 16.87
C ALA A 61 2.57 10.17 16.39
N SER A 62 2.06 9.34 17.30
CA SER A 62 0.96 8.40 17.00
C SER A 62 -0.35 9.12 16.74
N ASP A 63 -0.66 10.17 17.50
CA ASP A 63 -1.84 11.00 17.28
C ASP A 63 -1.74 11.82 15.99
N ALA A 64 -0.52 12.22 15.59
CA ALA A 64 -0.26 12.87 14.32
C ALA A 64 -0.53 11.95 13.13
N VAL A 65 0.00 10.72 13.16
CA VAL A 65 -0.27 9.69 12.14
C VAL A 65 -1.77 9.37 12.06
N ARG A 66 -2.44 9.21 13.21
CA ARG A 66 -3.89 8.94 13.26
C ARG A 66 -4.70 10.09 12.67
N THR A 67 -4.34 11.33 12.99
CA THR A 67 -4.99 12.53 12.44
C THR A 67 -4.77 12.63 10.94
N MET A 68 -3.55 12.38 10.46
CA MET A 68 -3.23 12.39 9.03
C MET A 68 -4.05 11.36 8.26
N ARG A 69 -4.12 10.11 8.74
CA ARG A 69 -4.98 9.08 8.14
C ARG A 69 -6.43 9.51 8.04
N ARG A 70 -6.97 10.16 9.08
CA ARG A 70 -8.35 10.67 9.10
C ARG A 70 -8.58 11.78 8.09
N ILE A 71 -7.64 12.73 7.97
CA ILE A 71 -7.73 13.82 6.99
C ILE A 71 -7.68 13.26 5.56
N THR A 72 -6.68 12.44 5.26
CA THR A 72 -6.52 11.82 3.93
C THR A 72 -7.76 11.01 3.54
N LEU A 73 -8.31 10.22 4.47
CA LEU A 73 -9.56 9.48 4.25
C LEU A 73 -10.75 10.41 3.98
N ALA A 74 -10.92 11.46 4.79
CA ALA A 74 -12.04 12.39 4.64
C ALA A 74 -12.00 13.15 3.30
N GLU A 75 -10.83 13.64 2.89
CA GLU A 75 -10.64 14.37 1.62
C GLU A 75 -10.95 13.48 0.40
N GLN A 76 -10.49 12.23 0.43
CA GLN A 76 -10.75 11.27 -0.65
C GLN A 76 -12.22 10.87 -0.72
N LEU A 77 -12.90 10.70 0.43
CA LEU A 77 -14.34 10.40 0.47
C LEU A 77 -15.19 11.53 -0.11
N VAL A 78 -14.86 12.80 0.17
CA VAL A 78 -15.56 13.96 -0.41
C VAL A 78 -15.40 14.00 -1.93
N THR A 79 -14.21 13.69 -2.44
CA THR A 79 -13.93 13.69 -3.89
C THR A 79 -14.68 12.58 -4.63
N THR A 80 -14.81 11.40 -4.00
CA THR A 80 -15.49 10.20 -4.51
C THR A 80 -17.00 10.42 -4.72
N MET A 81 -17.67 11.23 -3.88
CA MET A 81 -19.13 11.40 -3.91
C MET A 81 -19.70 12.09 -5.17
N SER A 82 -18.85 12.60 -6.06
CA SER A 82 -19.23 13.33 -7.28
C SER A 82 -19.31 12.47 -8.55
N ALA A 83 -19.00 11.17 -8.46
CA ALA A 83 -18.75 10.28 -9.61
C ALA A 83 -19.88 9.26 -9.87
N GLY A 84 -21.01 9.70 -10.42
CA GLY A 84 -22.02 8.78 -10.97
C GLY A 84 -21.45 7.99 -12.15
N GLY A 85 -21.55 6.65 -12.15
CA GLY A 85 -21.19 5.78 -13.28
C GLY A 85 -19.73 5.31 -13.36
N ARG A 86 -18.85 5.70 -12.43
CA ARG A 86 -17.46 5.19 -12.37
C ARG A 86 -17.37 3.87 -11.58
N ILE A 87 -16.39 3.04 -11.95
CA ILE A 87 -16.05 1.81 -11.22
C ILE A 87 -15.39 2.20 -9.89
N LYS A 88 -16.00 1.78 -8.78
CA LYS A 88 -15.56 2.14 -7.43
C LYS A 88 -14.50 1.18 -6.92
N ILE A 89 -13.30 1.69 -6.67
CA ILE A 89 -12.16 0.95 -6.16
C ILE A 89 -11.84 1.42 -4.73
N LEU A 90 -11.59 0.47 -3.84
CA LEU A 90 -10.88 0.71 -2.59
C LEU A 90 -9.46 0.18 -2.74
N ALA A 91 -8.46 0.92 -2.28
CA ALA A 91 -7.09 0.47 -2.19
C ALA A 91 -6.59 0.63 -0.75
N GLU A 92 -6.03 -0.44 -0.21
CA GLU A 92 -5.39 -0.49 1.10
C GLU A 92 -4.06 -1.22 0.99
N GLY A 93 -3.09 -0.80 1.79
CA GLY A 93 -1.78 -1.40 1.76
C GLY A 93 -0.68 -0.55 2.36
N ASP A 94 0.53 -0.99 2.09
CA ASP A 94 1.76 -0.29 2.48
C ASP A 94 2.18 0.80 1.47
N SER A 95 3.47 1.13 1.46
CA SER A 95 4.06 2.16 0.62
C SER A 95 4.00 1.89 -0.87
N TRP A 96 3.71 0.66 -1.32
CA TRP A 96 3.44 0.40 -2.73
C TRP A 96 2.08 0.93 -3.18
N VAL A 97 1.12 1.00 -2.26
CA VAL A 97 -0.22 1.54 -2.51
C VAL A 97 -0.26 3.05 -2.28
N ASN A 98 0.41 3.56 -1.24
CA ASN A 98 0.38 4.99 -0.92
C ASN A 98 1.72 5.52 -0.41
N LEU A 99 2.26 6.54 -1.09
CA LEU A 99 3.43 7.32 -0.67
C LEU A 99 3.06 8.72 -0.17
N LEU A 100 1.77 8.98 0.11
CA LEU A 100 1.24 10.30 0.48
C LEU A 100 1.49 11.36 -0.62
N TRP A 101 1.39 10.95 -1.88
CA TRP A 101 1.45 11.84 -3.03
C TRP A 101 0.09 12.54 -3.20
N PRO A 102 0.04 13.86 -3.52
CA PRO A 102 1.13 14.73 -3.98
C PRO A 102 1.96 15.40 -2.89
N GLU A 103 1.60 15.32 -1.62
CA GLU A 103 2.26 16.04 -0.53
C GLU A 103 3.74 15.63 -0.38
N SER A 104 4.03 14.35 -0.57
CA SER A 104 5.39 13.80 -0.53
C SER A 104 6.27 14.15 -1.73
N SER A 105 5.71 14.74 -2.80
CA SER A 105 6.48 15.15 -3.98
C SER A 105 7.55 16.20 -3.67
N ALA A 106 7.30 17.06 -2.68
CA ALA A 106 8.28 18.02 -2.18
C ALA A 106 9.52 17.35 -1.54
N LEU A 107 9.41 16.06 -1.21
CA LEU A 107 10.50 15.22 -0.69
C LEU A 107 11.07 14.28 -1.77
N GLY A 108 10.69 14.50 -3.03
CA GLY A 108 11.18 13.74 -4.18
C GLY A 108 10.37 12.50 -4.52
N TYR A 109 9.30 12.17 -3.78
CA TYR A 109 8.52 10.96 -4.03
C TYR A 109 7.60 11.10 -5.23
N GLU A 110 7.53 10.02 -6.00
CA GLU A 110 6.71 9.91 -7.19
C GLU A 110 5.38 9.22 -6.86
N MET A 111 4.43 9.33 -7.79
CA MET A 111 3.08 8.78 -7.59
C MET A 111 3.08 7.23 -7.63
N THR A 112 2.22 6.62 -6.83
CA THR A 112 2.05 5.15 -6.81
C THR A 112 1.18 4.68 -7.98
N PHE A 113 1.10 3.36 -8.18
CA PHE A 113 0.22 2.80 -9.21
C PHE A 113 -1.26 3.10 -8.94
N VAL A 114 -1.66 3.25 -7.67
CA VAL A 114 -3.03 3.62 -7.30
C VAL A 114 -3.31 5.09 -7.65
N ASN A 115 -2.34 5.98 -7.45
CA ASN A 115 -2.45 7.35 -7.94
C ASN A 115 -2.53 7.40 -9.47
N ALA A 116 -1.74 6.59 -10.17
CA ALA A 116 -1.80 6.49 -11.63
C ALA A 116 -3.16 5.96 -12.11
N LEU A 117 -3.73 4.93 -11.46
CA LEU A 117 -5.10 4.46 -11.74
C LEU A 117 -6.13 5.60 -11.56
N ALA A 118 -6.06 6.33 -10.45
CA ALA A 118 -7.03 7.39 -10.15
C ALA A 118 -6.91 8.60 -11.11
N LYS A 119 -5.68 8.97 -11.49
CA LYS A 119 -5.38 10.16 -12.28
C LYS A 119 -5.47 9.90 -13.79
N ASP A 120 -4.91 8.80 -14.26
CA ASP A 120 -4.74 8.55 -15.69
C ASP A 120 -5.95 7.80 -16.29
N MET A 121 -6.82 7.19 -15.45
CA MET A 121 -7.98 6.42 -15.90
C MET A 121 -9.31 7.05 -15.41
N ALA A 122 -9.96 7.82 -16.28
CA ALA A 122 -11.20 8.54 -15.97
C ALA A 122 -12.40 7.65 -15.59
N LYS A 123 -12.31 6.33 -15.78
CA LYS A 123 -13.36 5.37 -15.43
C LYS A 123 -13.37 4.94 -13.95
N TYR A 124 -12.32 5.22 -13.19
CA TYR A 124 -12.19 4.75 -11.80
C TYR A 124 -12.44 5.81 -10.75
N ASP A 125 -13.24 5.48 -9.75
CA ASP A 125 -13.41 6.25 -8.53
C ASP A 125 -12.68 5.52 -7.39
N THR A 126 -11.46 6.00 -7.09
CA THR A 126 -10.51 5.28 -6.23
C THR A 126 -10.40 5.96 -4.86
N LEU A 127 -10.69 5.20 -3.81
CA LEU A 127 -10.40 5.57 -2.43
C LEU A 127 -9.13 4.85 -1.99
N ASN A 128 -8.07 5.59 -1.66
CA ASN A 128 -6.76 5.04 -1.30
C ASN A 128 -6.43 5.32 0.18
N ILE A 129 -6.69 4.31 1.02
CA ILE A 129 -6.50 4.39 2.47
C ILE A 129 -5.17 3.76 2.94
N GLY A 130 -4.36 3.28 1.99
CA GLY A 130 -3.05 2.73 2.28
C GLY A 130 -2.15 3.72 3.01
N PHE A 131 -1.20 3.20 3.77
CA PHE A 131 -0.28 4.04 4.51
C PHE A 131 1.15 3.48 4.43
N PRO A 132 2.14 4.31 4.09
CA PRO A 132 3.51 3.84 3.98
C PRO A 132 3.99 3.23 5.30
N GLY A 133 4.79 2.17 5.24
CA GLY A 133 5.35 1.52 6.42
C GLY A 133 4.41 0.60 7.21
N ASP A 134 3.13 0.50 6.85
CA ASP A 134 2.23 -0.43 7.52
C ASP A 134 2.68 -1.88 7.35
N THR A 135 2.77 -2.61 8.46
CA THR A 135 2.91 -4.07 8.43
C THR A 135 1.56 -4.71 8.15
N PHE A 136 1.55 -5.98 7.76
CA PHE A 136 0.29 -6.70 7.57
C PHE A 136 -0.61 -6.63 8.81
N ALA A 137 -0.02 -6.75 10.01
CA ALA A 137 -0.75 -6.66 11.27
C ALA A 137 -1.42 -5.30 11.51
N GLU A 138 -0.79 -4.20 11.11
CA GLU A 138 -1.37 -2.85 11.21
C GLU A 138 -2.54 -2.65 10.25
N ILE A 139 -2.40 -3.17 9.02
CA ILE A 139 -3.46 -3.11 8.00
C ILE A 139 -4.70 -3.90 8.46
N THR A 140 -4.48 -5.11 8.97
CA THR A 140 -5.56 -6.04 9.36
C THR A 140 -5.93 -5.98 10.84
N LYS A 141 -5.53 -4.92 11.56
CA LYS A 141 -5.92 -4.73 12.97
C LYS A 141 -7.44 -4.75 13.12
N ASN A 142 -7.95 -5.07 14.31
CA ASN A 142 -9.39 -5.16 14.53
C ASN A 142 -9.93 -3.92 15.28
N PRO A 143 -10.91 -3.18 14.73
CA PRO A 143 -11.45 -3.29 13.37
C PRO A 143 -10.49 -2.70 12.32
N PRO A 144 -10.44 -3.28 11.11
CA PRO A 144 -9.56 -2.76 10.07
C PRO A 144 -10.20 -1.53 9.40
N GLN A 145 -9.37 -0.63 8.88
CA GLN A 145 -9.82 0.63 8.27
C GLN A 145 -10.69 0.42 7.04
N TYR A 146 -10.42 -0.66 6.28
CA TYR A 146 -11.19 -1.02 5.10
C TYR A 146 -12.58 -1.62 5.41
N LYS A 147 -12.92 -1.92 6.67
CA LYS A 147 -14.23 -2.52 7.02
C LYS A 147 -15.40 -1.64 6.60
N GLN A 148 -15.41 -0.36 7.02
CA GLN A 148 -16.51 0.54 6.69
C GLN A 148 -16.60 0.81 5.18
N PRO A 149 -15.51 1.18 4.47
CA PRO A 149 -15.55 1.42 3.03
C PRO A 149 -15.96 0.23 2.17
N ILE A 150 -15.82 -1.01 2.66
CA ILE A 150 -16.23 -2.21 1.91
C ILE A 150 -17.63 -2.71 2.28
N SER A 151 -18.17 -2.25 3.40
CA SER A 151 -19.44 -2.77 3.93
C SER A 151 -20.61 -2.42 3.00
N GLY A 152 -21.54 -3.36 2.84
CA GLY A 152 -22.75 -3.18 2.04
C GLY A 152 -22.50 -3.05 0.54
N GLY A 153 -21.37 -3.52 0.03
CA GLY A 153 -21.07 -3.52 -1.40
C GLY A 153 -20.82 -2.13 -1.97
N GLN A 154 -20.30 -1.20 -1.16
CA GLN A 154 -20.01 0.16 -1.61
C GLN A 154 -18.90 0.24 -2.67
N ARG A 155 -18.11 -0.82 -2.83
CA ARG A 155 -16.92 -0.88 -3.69
C ARG A 155 -16.95 -2.17 -4.51
N GLN A 156 -16.77 -2.04 -5.82
CA GLN A 156 -16.73 -3.18 -6.74
C GLN A 156 -15.41 -3.93 -6.61
N PHE A 157 -14.30 -3.20 -6.47
CA PHE A 157 -12.97 -3.78 -6.36
C PHE A 157 -12.27 -3.33 -5.09
N PHE A 158 -11.51 -4.25 -4.51
CA PHE A 158 -10.62 -3.99 -3.38
C PHE A 158 -9.20 -4.42 -3.73
N ILE A 159 -8.33 -3.44 -3.98
CA ILE A 159 -6.89 -3.65 -4.15
C ILE A 159 -6.27 -3.77 -2.76
N PHE A 160 -5.56 -4.88 -2.52
CA PHE A 160 -4.87 -5.13 -1.25
C PHE A 160 -3.39 -5.45 -1.49
N SER A 161 -2.50 -4.66 -0.89
CA SER A 161 -1.03 -4.84 -0.91
C SER A 161 -0.46 -4.82 0.50
N GLY A 162 -0.22 -5.98 1.10
CA GLY A 162 0.34 -6.04 2.46
C GLY A 162 1.35 -7.16 2.66
N GLY A 163 2.36 -6.92 3.49
CA GLY A 163 3.36 -7.91 3.88
C GLY A 163 4.79 -7.56 3.48
N GLY A 164 5.01 -6.58 2.61
CA GLY A 164 6.34 -6.16 2.17
C GLY A 164 7.23 -5.75 3.34
N ASN A 165 6.66 -5.08 4.34
CA ASN A 165 7.36 -4.72 5.58
C ASN A 165 7.62 -5.90 6.52
N ASP A 166 6.90 -7.01 6.33
CA ASP A 166 7.05 -8.23 7.12
C ASP A 166 8.20 -9.12 6.62
N PHE A 167 8.63 -9.00 5.35
CA PHE A 167 9.72 -9.82 4.79
C PHE A 167 10.79 -9.10 3.94
N LEU A 168 10.58 -7.88 3.44
CA LEU A 168 11.59 -7.09 2.73
C LEU A 168 11.97 -5.83 3.51
N GLY A 169 10.99 -4.98 3.81
CA GLY A 169 11.17 -3.67 4.43
C GLY A 169 11.48 -3.72 5.93
N GLY A 170 11.83 -2.56 6.49
CA GLY A 170 11.97 -2.35 7.93
C GLY A 170 12.99 -3.26 8.64
N GLY A 171 13.99 -3.77 7.91
CA GLY A 171 14.97 -4.72 8.45
C GLY A 171 14.43 -6.15 8.62
N SER A 172 13.24 -6.48 8.14
CA SER A 172 12.68 -7.83 8.27
C SER A 172 13.51 -8.91 7.58
N LEU A 173 14.28 -8.55 6.56
CA LEU A 173 15.19 -9.45 5.86
C LEU A 173 16.19 -10.15 6.81
N VAL A 174 16.71 -9.44 7.82
CA VAL A 174 17.70 -10.02 8.75
C VAL A 174 17.13 -11.12 9.66
N LYS A 175 15.80 -11.23 9.75
CA LYS A 175 15.13 -12.24 10.58
C LYS A 175 15.34 -13.64 9.99
N TYR A 176 15.24 -13.76 8.67
CA TYR A 176 15.25 -15.06 7.98
C TYR A 176 16.43 -15.26 7.02
N VAL A 177 17.23 -14.24 6.70
CA VAL A 177 18.44 -14.42 5.90
C VAL A 177 19.62 -14.80 6.79
N LYS A 178 20.40 -15.80 6.36
CA LYS A 178 21.64 -16.23 7.02
C LYS A 178 22.78 -15.26 6.71
N ARG A 179 23.82 -15.24 7.55
CA ARG A 179 25.06 -14.54 7.22
C ARG A 179 25.68 -15.14 5.97
N PHE A 180 26.36 -14.31 5.17
CA PHE A 180 27.00 -14.76 3.92
C PHE A 180 27.93 -15.97 4.13
N SER A 181 28.73 -15.96 5.20
CA SER A 181 29.64 -17.07 5.54
C SER A 181 28.94 -18.40 5.79
N GLN A 182 27.65 -18.40 6.14
CA GLN A 182 26.88 -19.61 6.42
C GLN A 182 26.34 -20.29 5.15
N GLY A 183 26.39 -19.63 3.99
CA GLY A 183 25.96 -20.23 2.72
C GLY A 183 27.08 -20.94 1.95
N GLY A 184 28.31 -20.95 2.48
CA GLY A 184 29.40 -21.79 1.95
C GLY A 184 29.80 -21.52 0.50
N GLY A 185 29.48 -20.35 -0.05
CA GLY A 185 29.74 -20.01 -1.45
C GLY A 185 28.71 -20.56 -2.45
N SER A 186 27.57 -21.07 -1.99
CA SER A 186 26.49 -21.54 -2.86
C SER A 186 25.96 -20.44 -3.79
N SER A 187 25.56 -20.82 -5.00
CA SER A 187 24.83 -19.95 -5.92
C SER A 187 23.31 -20.04 -5.75
N ASN A 188 22.82 -20.94 -4.89
CA ASN A 188 21.40 -21.14 -4.66
C ASN A 188 20.90 -20.23 -3.52
N PRO A 189 19.97 -19.28 -3.77
CA PRO A 189 19.50 -18.37 -2.74
C PRO A 189 18.85 -19.09 -1.54
N ARG A 190 18.25 -20.26 -1.76
CA ARG A 190 17.62 -21.04 -0.68
C ARG A 190 18.61 -21.43 0.41
N ASP A 191 19.88 -21.65 0.08
CA ASP A 191 20.90 -22.06 1.05
C ASP A 191 21.22 -20.94 2.06
N TYR A 192 20.88 -19.69 1.71
CA TYR A 192 21.02 -18.50 2.54
C TYR A 192 19.74 -18.14 3.30
N ILE A 193 18.68 -18.95 3.20
CA ILE A 193 17.40 -18.75 3.90
C ILE A 193 17.31 -19.67 5.11
N LYS A 194 16.92 -19.11 6.25
CA LYS A 194 16.43 -19.86 7.42
C LYS A 194 14.98 -20.25 7.13
N ASP A 195 14.82 -21.46 6.58
CA ASP A 195 13.57 -21.89 5.95
C ASP A 195 12.38 -21.92 6.93
N ASN A 196 12.60 -22.29 8.20
CA ASN A 196 11.54 -22.33 9.21
C ASN A 196 11.01 -20.92 9.54
N GLU A 197 11.90 -19.96 9.75
CA GLU A 197 11.58 -18.57 10.06
C GLU A 197 10.86 -17.91 8.89
N PHE A 198 11.35 -18.14 7.67
CA PHE A 198 10.71 -17.59 6.48
C PHE A 198 9.33 -18.19 6.24
N LYS A 199 9.20 -19.52 6.36
CA LYS A 199 7.89 -20.21 6.31
C LYS A 199 6.93 -19.71 7.37
N ALA A 200 7.40 -19.43 8.59
CA ALA A 200 6.56 -18.90 9.65
C ALA A 200 6.00 -17.50 9.32
N ILE A 201 6.81 -16.64 8.69
CA ILE A 201 6.35 -15.34 8.17
C ILE A 201 5.27 -15.55 7.10
N LEU A 202 5.55 -16.36 6.08
CA LEU A 202 4.60 -16.59 4.99
C LEU A 202 3.29 -17.25 5.47
N ASN A 203 3.35 -18.18 6.41
CA ASN A 203 2.17 -18.82 6.99
C ASN A 203 1.29 -17.83 7.75
N ARG A 204 1.90 -16.91 8.52
CA ARG A 204 1.16 -15.84 9.21
C ARG A 204 0.44 -14.94 8.22
N LEU A 205 1.14 -14.51 7.16
CA LEU A 205 0.55 -13.71 6.08
C LEU A 205 -0.58 -14.48 5.40
N LYS A 206 -0.38 -15.75 5.04
CA LYS A 206 -1.41 -16.59 4.42
C LYS A 206 -2.69 -16.66 5.26
N ILE A 207 -2.57 -16.90 6.57
CA ILE A 207 -3.72 -16.94 7.48
C ILE A 207 -4.44 -15.58 7.49
N GLY A 208 -3.69 -14.50 7.63
CA GLY A 208 -4.22 -13.14 7.62
C GLY A 208 -4.94 -12.78 6.31
N TYR A 209 -4.33 -13.09 5.16
CA TYR A 209 -4.91 -12.87 3.84
C TYR A 209 -6.22 -13.64 3.66
N ARG A 210 -6.26 -14.93 4.06
CA ARG A 210 -7.49 -15.74 4.01
C ARG A 210 -8.58 -15.17 4.92
N GLN A 211 -8.22 -14.66 6.10
CA GLN A 211 -9.18 -14.01 6.98
C GLN A 211 -9.69 -12.69 6.38
N MET A 212 -8.81 -11.89 5.79
CA MET A 212 -9.18 -10.64 5.11
C MET A 212 -10.16 -10.90 3.97
N VAL A 213 -9.87 -11.87 3.10
CA VAL A 213 -10.75 -12.26 1.99
C VAL A 213 -12.14 -12.66 2.50
N ARG A 214 -12.21 -13.53 3.52
CA ARG A 214 -13.49 -13.94 4.11
C ARG A 214 -14.26 -12.75 4.69
N ASN A 215 -13.56 -11.86 5.39
CA ASN A 215 -14.18 -10.68 5.96
C ASN A 215 -14.74 -9.76 4.87
N VAL A 216 -14.01 -9.55 3.77
CA VAL A 216 -14.46 -8.74 2.63
C VAL A 216 -15.68 -9.36 1.97
N ASP A 217 -15.68 -10.67 1.73
CA ASP A 217 -16.83 -11.39 1.17
C ASP A 217 -18.06 -11.21 2.06
N VAL A 218 -17.93 -11.42 3.37
CA VAL A 218 -19.03 -11.23 4.33
C VAL A 218 -19.51 -9.77 4.40
N TRP A 219 -18.59 -8.81 4.55
CA TRP A 219 -18.96 -7.40 4.75
C TRP A 219 -19.52 -6.76 3.49
N SER A 220 -19.08 -7.20 2.30
CA SER A 220 -19.59 -6.72 1.02
C SER A 220 -20.82 -7.49 0.52
N SER A 221 -21.33 -8.47 1.28
CA SER A 221 -22.37 -9.41 0.82
C SER A 221 -22.00 -10.10 -0.49
N GLY A 222 -20.72 -10.42 -0.66
CA GLY A 222 -20.14 -11.01 -1.85
C GLY A 222 -20.04 -10.07 -3.06
N TYR A 223 -20.31 -8.77 -2.92
CA TYR A 223 -20.26 -7.85 -4.06
C TYR A 223 -18.83 -7.55 -4.54
N THR A 224 -17.88 -7.49 -3.62
CA THR A 224 -16.53 -6.99 -3.92
C THR A 224 -15.63 -8.09 -4.48
N HIS A 225 -14.94 -7.80 -5.58
CA HIS A 225 -13.77 -8.55 -6.05
C HIS A 225 -12.49 -8.05 -5.36
N VAL A 226 -11.67 -8.98 -4.87
CA VAL A 226 -10.38 -8.68 -4.23
C VAL A 226 -9.26 -8.84 -5.25
N LEU A 227 -8.44 -7.80 -5.42
CA LEU A 227 -7.26 -7.80 -6.27
C LEU A 227 -6.01 -7.80 -5.37
N LEU A 228 -5.38 -8.96 -5.23
CA LEU A 228 -4.15 -9.14 -4.46
C LEU A 228 -2.96 -8.61 -5.26
N GLN A 229 -2.14 -7.81 -4.60
CA GLN A 229 -0.92 -7.23 -5.16
C GLN A 229 0.30 -7.82 -4.45
N GLY A 230 1.33 -8.15 -5.22
CA GLY A 230 2.66 -8.48 -4.71
C GLY A 230 3.74 -7.53 -5.26
N TYR A 231 4.97 -7.70 -4.80
CA TYR A 231 6.07 -6.77 -5.09
C TYR A 231 6.83 -7.14 -6.37
N ASP A 232 7.76 -6.31 -6.83
CA ASP A 232 8.71 -6.66 -7.89
C ASP A 232 10.09 -6.96 -7.30
N TYR A 233 11.02 -7.44 -8.12
CA TYR A 233 12.37 -7.83 -7.75
C TYR A 233 13.23 -6.60 -7.44
N ALA A 234 13.09 -6.11 -6.21
CA ALA A 234 13.89 -5.03 -5.65
C ALA A 234 15.38 -5.40 -5.61
N HIS A 235 16.25 -4.39 -5.71
CA HIS A 235 17.69 -4.59 -5.75
C HIS A 235 18.35 -3.81 -4.61
N PRO A 236 19.26 -4.44 -3.84
CA PRO A 236 20.07 -3.71 -2.88
C PRO A 236 20.89 -2.62 -3.58
N ARG A 237 20.96 -1.43 -2.99
CA ARG A 237 21.80 -0.31 -3.44
C ARG A 237 22.88 -0.03 -2.41
N ASN A 238 24.00 0.53 -2.84
CA ASN A 238 25.07 0.92 -1.92
C ASN A 238 24.54 1.87 -0.83
N ASN A 239 24.76 1.51 0.43
CA ASN A 239 24.28 2.23 1.61
C ASN A 239 22.75 2.44 1.68
N GLY A 240 21.98 1.74 0.86
CA GLY A 240 20.53 1.81 0.90
C GLY A 240 19.98 1.26 2.23
N PRO A 241 18.96 1.90 2.81
CA PRO A 241 18.56 1.62 4.19
C PRO A 241 17.80 0.31 4.38
N TRP A 242 17.10 -0.18 3.36
CA TRP A 242 16.17 -1.30 3.50
C TRP A 242 16.74 -2.63 3.00
N LEU A 243 17.61 -2.61 2.00
CA LEU A 243 18.25 -3.81 1.47
C LEU A 243 19.77 -3.76 1.63
N GLY A 244 20.42 -2.72 1.11
CA GLY A 244 21.89 -2.61 1.06
C GLY A 244 22.55 -2.72 2.43
N LYS A 245 22.14 -1.89 3.39
CA LYS A 245 22.67 -1.89 4.76
C LYS A 245 22.37 -3.21 5.49
N PRO A 246 21.13 -3.76 5.46
CA PRO A 246 20.86 -5.10 6.00
C PRO A 246 21.73 -6.22 5.41
N PHE A 247 21.88 -6.28 4.09
CA PHE A 247 22.75 -7.27 3.45
C PHE A 247 24.22 -7.08 3.85
N LYS A 248 24.71 -5.83 3.88
CA LYS A 248 26.06 -5.52 4.35
C LYS A 248 26.30 -5.98 5.78
N ALA A 249 25.33 -5.77 6.68
CA ALA A 249 25.40 -6.22 8.07
C ALA A 249 25.46 -7.75 8.21
N LEU A 250 24.89 -8.48 7.24
CA LEU A 250 24.96 -9.94 7.14
C LEU A 250 26.22 -10.44 6.40
N GLY A 251 27.10 -9.55 5.96
CA GLY A 251 28.38 -9.88 5.31
C GLY A 251 28.33 -10.00 3.79
N TYR A 252 27.25 -9.56 3.14
CA TYR A 252 27.14 -9.55 1.69
C TYR A 252 27.70 -8.24 1.11
N ALA A 253 28.32 -8.31 -0.07
CA ALA A 253 28.54 -7.11 -0.88
C ALA A 253 27.19 -6.57 -1.39
N TRP A 254 27.04 -5.24 -1.48
CA TRP A 254 25.77 -4.60 -1.83
C TRP A 254 25.34 -4.91 -3.28
N ASP A 255 26.28 -5.17 -4.17
CA ASP A 255 26.09 -5.48 -5.59
C ASP A 255 26.06 -7.00 -5.87
N SER A 256 26.20 -7.81 -4.82
CA SER A 256 26.28 -9.26 -4.90
C SER A 256 25.08 -9.88 -5.63
N ASN A 257 25.35 -10.76 -6.59
CA ASN A 257 24.30 -11.48 -7.30
C ASN A 257 23.45 -12.32 -6.36
N ILE A 258 24.06 -12.99 -5.38
CA ILE A 258 23.31 -13.84 -4.44
C ILE A 258 22.34 -13.03 -3.56
N ALA A 259 22.66 -11.77 -3.24
CA ALA A 259 21.74 -10.91 -2.50
C ALA A 259 20.48 -10.56 -3.34
N LYS A 260 20.65 -10.31 -4.65
CA LYS A 260 19.54 -10.09 -5.59
C LYS A 260 18.69 -11.35 -5.73
N GLU A 261 19.33 -12.51 -5.86
CA GLU A 261 18.64 -13.80 -5.95
C GLU A 261 17.88 -14.16 -4.66
N ILE A 262 18.38 -13.78 -3.48
CA ILE A 262 17.65 -13.92 -2.21
C ILE A 262 16.37 -13.09 -2.22
N VAL A 263 16.43 -11.82 -2.65
CA VAL A 263 15.24 -10.97 -2.74
C VAL A 263 14.25 -11.55 -3.75
N LYS A 264 14.72 -11.94 -4.94
CA LYS A 264 13.89 -12.57 -5.97
C LYS A 264 13.21 -13.84 -5.45
N TYR A 265 13.97 -14.74 -4.81
CA TYR A 265 13.43 -15.95 -4.20
C TYR A 265 12.36 -15.62 -3.17
N SER A 266 12.61 -14.68 -2.25
CA SER A 266 11.62 -14.28 -1.25
C SER A 266 10.33 -13.72 -1.88
N VAL A 267 10.45 -12.91 -2.92
CA VAL A 267 9.30 -12.37 -3.67
C VAL A 267 8.53 -13.50 -4.36
N ASP A 268 9.22 -14.44 -5.04
CA ASP A 268 8.56 -15.55 -5.71
C ASP A 268 7.79 -16.45 -4.73
N ARG A 269 8.38 -16.77 -3.56
CA ARG A 269 7.69 -17.52 -2.50
C ARG A 269 6.49 -16.76 -1.93
N PHE A 270 6.54 -15.43 -1.91
CA PHE A 270 5.38 -14.60 -1.53
C PHE A 270 4.27 -14.68 -2.59
N TYR A 271 4.59 -14.64 -3.89
CA TYR A 271 3.62 -14.84 -4.96
C TYR A 271 2.98 -16.23 -4.94
N GLU A 272 3.76 -17.28 -4.68
CA GLU A 272 3.20 -18.64 -4.50
C GLU A 272 2.15 -18.67 -3.38
N MET A 273 2.44 -17.99 -2.26
CA MET A 273 1.52 -17.87 -1.14
C MET A 273 0.25 -17.11 -1.54
N LEU A 274 0.39 -15.96 -2.22
CA LEU A 274 -0.74 -15.19 -2.72
C LEU A 274 -1.57 -15.97 -3.75
N GLY A 275 -0.94 -16.75 -4.63
CA GLY A 275 -1.63 -17.62 -5.59
C GLY A 275 -2.54 -18.61 -4.87
N GLY A 276 -2.00 -19.30 -3.85
CA GLY A 276 -2.81 -20.19 -3.01
C GLY A 276 -3.90 -19.49 -2.17
N VAL A 277 -3.88 -18.16 -2.04
CA VAL A 277 -5.01 -17.37 -1.49
C VAL A 277 -6.01 -17.05 -2.59
N ALA A 278 -5.55 -16.65 -3.78
CA ALA A 278 -6.42 -16.36 -4.93
C ALA A 278 -7.26 -17.58 -5.32
N ASP A 279 -6.67 -18.78 -5.29
CA ASP A 279 -7.36 -20.04 -5.58
C ASP A 279 -8.51 -20.37 -4.60
N SER A 280 -8.67 -19.61 -3.50
CA SER A 280 -9.73 -19.85 -2.53
C SER A 280 -11.11 -19.37 -2.96
N SER A 281 -11.22 -18.51 -3.99
CA SER A 281 -12.49 -18.01 -4.50
C SER A 281 -12.33 -17.37 -5.88
N ALA A 282 -13.31 -17.55 -6.77
CA ALA A 282 -13.37 -16.89 -8.08
C ALA A 282 -13.45 -15.35 -8.01
N LYS A 283 -13.69 -14.78 -6.82
CA LYS A 283 -13.70 -13.33 -6.59
C LYS A 283 -12.37 -12.77 -6.12
N VAL A 284 -11.34 -13.61 -5.98
CA VAL A 284 -10.01 -13.21 -5.53
C VAL A 284 -9.03 -13.40 -6.68
N HIS A 285 -8.35 -12.33 -7.05
CA HIS A 285 -7.51 -12.28 -8.24
C HIS A 285 -6.12 -11.82 -7.86
N LEU A 286 -5.09 -12.56 -8.31
CA LEU A 286 -3.70 -12.15 -8.13
C LEU A 286 -3.25 -11.32 -9.34
N VAL A 287 -2.89 -10.06 -9.12
CA VAL A 287 -2.32 -9.18 -10.15
C VAL A 287 -0.80 -9.18 -10.04
N ASP A 288 -0.13 -9.83 -10.99
CA ASP A 288 1.32 -10.03 -10.96
C ASP A 288 2.11 -8.79 -11.39
N ALA A 289 2.72 -8.10 -10.44
CA ALA A 289 3.53 -6.90 -10.67
C ALA A 289 5.02 -7.19 -10.93
N ARG A 290 5.45 -8.46 -10.94
CA ARG A 290 6.85 -8.80 -11.24
C ARG A 290 7.22 -8.37 -12.65
N ASN A 291 8.46 -7.93 -12.81
CA ASN A 291 9.03 -7.38 -14.04
C ASN A 291 8.34 -6.11 -14.55
N CYS A 292 7.60 -5.37 -13.73
CA CYS A 292 7.08 -4.05 -14.10
C CYS A 292 8.14 -2.95 -13.96
N CYS A 293 8.93 -3.01 -12.89
CA CYS A 293 9.93 -2.00 -12.57
C CYS A 293 11.06 -1.99 -13.61
N GLN A 294 11.70 -3.13 -13.90
CA GLN A 294 12.76 -3.22 -14.94
C GLN A 294 13.78 -2.07 -14.86
N GLY A 295 14.33 -1.82 -13.67
CA GLY A 295 15.27 -0.73 -13.42
C GLY A 295 14.64 0.66 -13.17
N ASN A 296 13.33 0.82 -13.39
CA ASN A 296 12.59 2.05 -13.14
C ASN A 296 12.15 2.11 -11.66
N TRP A 297 13.14 2.28 -10.79
CA TRP A 297 12.99 2.30 -9.33
C TRP A 297 13.28 3.70 -8.79
N HIS A 298 12.38 4.23 -7.96
CA HIS A 298 12.61 5.49 -7.25
C HIS A 298 13.75 5.32 -6.22
N ASP A 299 13.60 4.33 -5.34
CA ASP A 299 14.60 3.94 -4.34
C ASP A 299 14.90 2.43 -4.37
N GLU A 300 15.38 1.82 -3.29
CA GLU A 300 15.64 0.36 -3.27
C GLU A 300 14.37 -0.49 -3.41
N LEU A 301 13.24 0.01 -2.93
CA LEU A 301 12.00 -0.77 -2.75
C LEU A 301 10.81 -0.25 -3.54
N HIS A 302 10.80 1.03 -3.92
CA HIS A 302 9.62 1.68 -4.48
C HIS A 302 9.74 1.91 -5.99
N PRO A 303 8.72 1.54 -6.79
CA PRO A 303 8.62 1.90 -8.19
C PRO A 303 8.68 3.41 -8.40
N ASN A 304 9.29 3.87 -9.49
CA ASN A 304 9.10 5.24 -9.95
C ASN A 304 7.80 5.36 -10.78
N GLU A 305 7.44 6.56 -11.22
CA GLU A 305 6.23 6.86 -11.97
C GLU A 305 6.08 5.97 -13.22
N LYS A 306 7.17 5.74 -13.96
CA LYS A 306 7.14 4.90 -15.17
C LYS A 306 6.76 3.45 -14.84
N ALA A 307 7.29 2.91 -13.76
CA ALA A 307 6.92 1.58 -13.27
C ALA A 307 5.50 1.56 -12.69
N SER A 308 5.13 2.56 -11.88
CA SER A 308 3.77 2.74 -11.33
C SER A 308 2.71 2.71 -12.43
N LYS A 309 2.93 3.39 -13.56
CA LYS A 309 2.01 3.35 -14.72
C LYS A 309 1.91 1.98 -15.37
N LYS A 310 3.00 1.21 -15.43
CA LYS A 310 2.96 -0.18 -15.92
C LYS A 310 2.15 -1.08 -15.00
N ILE A 311 2.34 -0.94 -13.69
CA ILE A 311 1.57 -1.69 -12.69
C ILE A 311 0.09 -1.32 -12.79
N ALA A 312 -0.24 -0.01 -12.87
CA ALA A 312 -1.61 0.47 -13.03
C ALA A 312 -2.30 -0.16 -14.26
N LYS A 313 -1.62 -0.26 -15.39
CA LYS A 313 -2.15 -0.93 -16.60
C LYS A 313 -2.48 -2.42 -16.39
N LYS A 314 -1.75 -3.13 -15.53
CA LYS A 314 -2.08 -4.53 -15.19
C LYS A 314 -3.37 -4.63 -14.38
N PHE A 315 -3.57 -3.72 -13.42
CA PHE A 315 -4.83 -3.64 -12.67
C PHE A 315 -6.00 -3.25 -13.56
N ASP A 316 -5.80 -2.29 -14.46
CA ASP A 316 -6.78 -1.87 -15.46
C ASP A 316 -7.25 -3.05 -16.31
N ALA A 317 -6.31 -3.80 -16.89
CA ALA A 317 -6.60 -5.00 -17.68
C ALA A 317 -7.29 -6.10 -16.86
N ALA A 318 -6.87 -6.34 -15.62
CA ALA A 318 -7.49 -7.33 -14.75
C ALA A 318 -8.95 -6.97 -14.42
N ILE A 319 -9.22 -5.69 -14.12
CA ILE A 319 -10.58 -5.19 -13.86
C ILE A 319 -11.45 -5.36 -15.10
N ASP A 320 -10.96 -4.97 -16.28
CA ASP A 320 -11.71 -5.10 -17.53
C ASP A 320 -12.02 -6.58 -17.84
N GLN A 321 -11.08 -7.48 -17.59
CA GLN A 321 -11.30 -8.92 -17.76
C GLN A 321 -12.38 -9.45 -16.81
N ILE A 322 -12.39 -9.03 -15.55
CA ILE A 322 -13.40 -9.44 -14.56
C ILE A 322 -14.79 -8.93 -14.98
N LEU A 323 -14.89 -7.67 -15.39
CA LEU A 323 -16.15 -7.08 -15.83
C LEU A 323 -16.70 -7.71 -17.11
N ALA A 324 -15.84 -8.21 -17.99
CA ALA A 324 -16.27 -8.86 -19.23
C ALA A 324 -16.95 -10.23 -19.01
N VAL A 325 -16.78 -10.83 -17.83
CA VAL A 325 -17.32 -12.17 -17.49
C VAL A 325 -18.28 -12.16 -16.29
N SER A 326 -18.56 -10.98 -15.74
CA SER A 326 -19.49 -10.78 -14.61
C SER A 326 -20.88 -10.39 -15.11
#